data_AF-A0A2I0PS07-F1
#
_entry.id   AF-A0A2I0PS07-F1
#
_cell.length_a   1.000
_cell.length_b   1.000
_cell.length_c   1.000
_cell.angle_alpha   90.00
_cell.angle_beta   90.00
_cell.angle_gamma   90.00
#
_symmetry.space_group_name_H-M   'P 1'
#
loop_
_entity.id
_entity.type
_entity.pdbx_description
1 polymer ?
#
loop_
_entity_poly.entity_id
_entity_poly.type
_entity_poly.pdbx_seq_one_letter_code
_entity_poly.pdbx_strand_id
1 'polypeptide(L)'
;MKLVSENKIKPIRYFLIIILILSTEMIVMVDTADTTSYKPMAPDNKFLLKADEITIKSHFNQIHEKKFSLSSMNCSTKSHLFASYLLSIDAKNVKIMDINPLKGEYGHEVVSWDNRVYDATSGYYNVSKTEYLSWIKTKGFDGLIVETPFIPSNF
;
A
#
# COMPACT_ATOMS: atom_id res chain seq x y z
N MET A 1 19.95 60.47 37.68
CA MET A 1 20.61 59.17 37.42
C MET A 1 19.92 58.52 36.24
N LYS A 2 20.66 58.32 35.12
CA LYS A 2 20.37 57.47 33.94
C LYS A 2 19.08 57.77 33.14
N LEU A 3 18.99 57.57 31.83
CA LEU A 3 19.87 57.59 30.65
C LEU A 3 18.87 57.44 29.49
N VAL A 4 19.19 58.05 28.35
CA VAL A 4 18.43 58.06 27.10
C VAL A 4 18.33 56.66 26.46
N SER A 5 17.38 56.52 25.52
CA SER A 5 17.27 55.52 24.45
C SER A 5 16.48 54.25 24.82
N GLU A 6 15.66 53.63 23.97
CA GLU A 6 15.79 53.47 22.52
C GLU A 6 14.44 53.05 21.89
N ASN A 7 14.14 53.61 20.71
CA ASN A 7 13.17 53.06 19.76
C ASN A 7 13.50 51.60 19.45
N LYS A 8 12.62 50.66 19.80
CA LYS A 8 12.70 49.30 19.27
C LYS A 8 12.00 49.24 17.92
N ILE A 9 12.81 49.50 16.89
CA ILE A 9 12.59 49.13 15.50
C ILE A 9 12.10 47.68 15.44
N LYS A 10 10.90 47.46 14.90
CA LYS A 10 10.48 46.12 14.43
C LYS A 10 11.31 45.80 13.19
N PRO A 11 12.04 44.68 13.12
CA PRO A 11 12.73 44.31 11.90
C PRO A 11 11.69 43.92 10.84
N ILE A 12 11.52 44.84 9.89
CA ILE A 12 11.15 44.58 8.50
C ILE A 12 12.09 43.50 7.96
N ARG A 13 11.57 42.50 7.25
CA ARG A 13 11.97 42.15 5.88
C ARG A 13 11.44 40.77 5.49
N TYR A 14 10.64 40.77 4.42
CA TYR A 14 10.39 39.66 3.53
C TYR A 14 11.59 38.71 3.47
N PHE A 15 11.37 37.46 3.88
CA PHE A 15 12.28 36.37 3.54
C PHE A 15 11.56 35.49 2.51
N LEU A 16 11.59 35.97 1.27
CA LEU A 16 11.51 35.14 0.07
C LEU A 16 12.62 34.09 0.18
N ILE A 17 12.30 32.85 0.55
CA ILE A 17 13.18 31.72 0.23
C ILE A 17 12.52 30.93 -0.89
N ILE A 18 13.05 31.24 -2.07
CA ILE A 18 13.05 30.49 -3.31
C ILE A 18 13.20 28.99 -3.00
N ILE A 19 12.21 28.20 -3.42
CA ILE A 19 12.32 26.74 -3.50
C ILE A 19 13.35 26.43 -4.60
N LEU A 20 14.57 26.10 -4.20
CA LEU A 20 15.66 25.69 -5.07
C LEU A 20 15.63 24.16 -5.17
N ILE A 21 14.91 23.60 -6.16
CA ILE A 21 15.04 22.17 -6.49
C ILE A 21 16.29 22.02 -7.33
N LEU A 22 17.42 21.69 -6.69
CA LEU A 22 18.59 21.17 -7.38
C LEU A 22 18.32 19.72 -7.74
N SER A 23 17.85 19.46 -8.95
CA SER A 23 17.91 18.13 -9.56
C SER A 23 19.34 17.85 -9.97
N THR A 24 20.15 17.31 -9.05
CA THR A 24 21.43 16.71 -9.43
C THR A 24 21.16 15.32 -9.97
N GLU A 25 21.12 15.20 -11.29
CA GLU A 25 21.25 13.92 -11.97
C GLU A 25 22.68 13.40 -11.71
N MET A 26 22.80 12.46 -10.78
CA MET A 26 24.03 11.71 -10.61
C MET A 26 24.04 10.58 -11.66
N ILE A 27 24.48 10.92 -12.88
CA ILE A 27 24.82 9.91 -13.89
C ILE A 27 26.19 9.37 -13.52
N VAL A 28 26.21 8.21 -12.84
CA VAL A 28 27.43 7.42 -12.71
C VAL A 28 27.64 6.72 -14.04
N MET A 29 28.49 7.29 -14.90
CA MET A 29 29.07 6.57 -16.03
C MET A 29 30.06 5.54 -15.49
N VAL A 30 29.68 4.27 -15.49
CA VAL A 30 30.66 3.19 -15.53
C VAL A 30 31.04 3.00 -16.98
N ASP A 31 32.25 3.46 -17.30
CA ASP A 31 32.92 3.18 -18.55
C ASP A 31 33.50 1.77 -18.45
N THR A 32 32.94 0.82 -19.18
CA THR A 32 33.65 -0.42 -19.50
C THR A 32 33.14 -0.93 -20.85
N ALA A 33 34.02 -0.81 -21.83
CA ALA A 33 33.85 -1.32 -23.18
C ALA A 33 33.56 -2.82 -23.17
N ASP A 34 32.48 -3.24 -23.83
CA ASP A 34 32.50 -4.47 -24.61
C ASP A 34 31.48 -4.41 -25.75
N THR A 35 31.98 -4.63 -26.96
CA THR A 35 31.24 -4.57 -28.22
C THR A 35 30.53 -5.89 -28.48
N THR A 36 29.20 -5.96 -28.26
CA THR A 36 28.35 -6.96 -28.95
C THR A 36 26.91 -6.45 -29.15
N SER A 37 26.50 -6.42 -30.42
CA SER A 37 25.14 -6.30 -31.00
C SER A 37 23.98 -5.86 -30.07
N TYR A 38 23.64 -4.58 -30.08
CA TYR A 38 22.42 -4.06 -29.47
C TYR A 38 21.20 -4.42 -30.34
N LYS A 39 20.47 -5.45 -29.93
CA LYS A 39 19.07 -5.66 -30.30
C LYS A 39 18.26 -4.89 -29.24
N PRO A 40 17.39 -3.92 -29.58
CA PRO A 40 16.66 -3.17 -28.58
C PRO A 40 15.72 -4.11 -27.83
N MET A 41 16.15 -4.56 -26.66
CA MET A 41 15.33 -5.29 -25.70
C MET A 41 14.47 -4.22 -25.02
N ALA A 42 13.15 -4.36 -25.17
CA ALA A 42 12.18 -3.47 -24.56
C ALA A 42 12.51 -3.27 -23.07
N PRO A 43 12.38 -2.05 -22.52
CA PRO A 43 12.69 -1.81 -21.12
C PRO A 43 11.76 -2.67 -20.25
N ASP A 44 12.35 -3.63 -19.54
CA ASP A 44 11.66 -4.39 -18.50
C ASP A 44 11.21 -3.39 -17.43
N ASN A 45 9.89 -3.21 -17.33
CA ASN A 45 9.17 -2.33 -16.39
C ASN A 45 9.32 -2.75 -14.90
N LYS A 46 10.51 -3.17 -14.44
CA LYS A 46 10.74 -3.66 -13.07
C LYS A 46 11.22 -2.61 -12.08
N PHE A 47 11.64 -1.42 -12.53
CA PHE A 47 12.27 -0.42 -11.64
C PHE A 47 11.33 0.66 -11.11
N LEU A 48 10.08 0.75 -11.58
CA LEU A 48 9.10 1.75 -11.13
C LEU A 48 8.11 1.26 -10.06
N LEU A 49 8.32 0.07 -9.48
CA LEU A 49 7.43 -0.54 -8.47
C LEU A 49 7.89 -0.35 -7.01
N LYS A 50 9.03 0.30 -6.74
CA LYS A 50 9.72 0.10 -5.45
C LYS A 50 9.25 0.98 -4.28
N ALA A 51 8.91 2.24 -4.47
CA ALA A 51 8.61 3.13 -3.34
C ALA A 51 7.19 2.93 -2.79
N ASP A 52 6.21 2.81 -3.68
CA ASP A 52 4.80 2.70 -3.29
C ASP A 52 4.48 1.32 -2.71
N GLU A 53 5.02 0.25 -3.29
CA GLU A 53 4.82 -1.13 -2.82
C GLU A 53 5.38 -1.34 -1.39
N ILE A 54 6.51 -0.71 -1.06
CA ILE A 54 7.07 -0.75 0.30
C ILE A 54 6.10 -0.11 1.30
N THR A 55 5.53 1.03 0.94
CA THR A 55 4.59 1.77 1.79
C THR A 55 3.29 0.99 1.99
N ILE A 56 2.75 0.41 0.91
CA ILE A 56 1.54 -0.41 0.95
C ILE A 56 1.75 -1.65 1.82
N LYS A 57 2.87 -2.36 1.63
CA LYS A 57 3.22 -3.53 2.43
C LYS A 57 3.42 -3.18 3.90
N SER A 58 4.03 -2.04 4.21
CA SER A 58 4.17 -1.55 5.57
C SER A 58 2.81 -1.34 6.23
N HIS A 59 1.87 -0.68 5.53
CA HIS A 59 0.52 -0.46 6.05
C HIS A 59 -0.25 -1.78 6.23
N PHE A 60 -0.12 -2.71 5.29
CA PHE A 60 -0.68 -4.06 5.41
C PHE A 60 -0.17 -4.77 6.66
N ASN A 61 1.15 -4.76 6.91
CA ASN A 61 1.75 -5.41 8.07
C ASN A 61 1.23 -4.80 9.38
N GLN A 62 1.07 -3.48 9.45
CA GLN A 62 0.48 -2.82 10.62
C GLN A 62 -0.95 -3.31 10.89
N ILE A 63 -1.76 -3.51 9.85
CA ILE A 63 -3.11 -4.06 9.98
C ILE A 63 -3.06 -5.54 10.39
N HIS A 64 -2.14 -6.32 9.82
CA HIS A 64 -1.95 -7.73 10.16
C HIS A 64 -1.58 -7.92 11.64
N GLU A 65 -0.69 -7.08 12.17
CA GLU A 65 -0.22 -7.17 13.55
C GLU A 65 -1.25 -6.68 14.59
N LYS A 66 -2.26 -5.91 14.17
CA LYS A 66 -3.34 -5.48 15.07
C LYS A 66 -4.10 -6.70 15.62
N LYS A 67 -4.23 -6.73 16.94
CA LYS A 67 -5.05 -7.69 17.67
C LYS A 67 -6.49 -7.17 17.74
N PHE A 68 -7.41 -7.89 17.12
CA PHE A 68 -8.85 -7.66 17.26
C PHE A 68 -9.42 -8.75 18.18
N SER A 69 -10.48 -8.44 18.93
CA SER A 69 -11.12 -9.46 19.77
C SER A 69 -11.78 -10.52 18.87
N LEU A 70 -11.84 -11.77 19.30
CA LEU A 70 -12.53 -12.84 18.55
C LEU A 70 -14.02 -12.53 18.32
N SER A 71 -14.62 -11.72 19.19
CA SER A 71 -16.00 -11.21 19.04
C SER A 71 -16.17 -10.13 17.97
N SER A 72 -15.09 -9.60 17.39
CA SER A 72 -15.10 -8.40 16.54
C SER A 72 -14.89 -8.65 15.03
N MET A 73 -15.19 -9.85 14.52
CA MET A 73 -15.08 -10.14 13.07
C MET A 73 -13.70 -9.75 12.50
N ASN A 74 -12.64 -10.40 13.01
CA ASN A 74 -11.24 -10.06 12.75
C ASN A 74 -10.89 -9.97 11.25
N CYS A 75 -11.46 -10.85 10.41
CA CYS A 75 -11.22 -10.84 8.97
C CYS A 75 -11.86 -9.65 8.27
N SER A 76 -13.14 -9.39 8.52
CA SER A 76 -13.86 -8.26 7.93
C SER A 76 -13.22 -6.92 8.27
N THR A 77 -12.98 -6.69 9.57
CA THR A 77 -12.38 -5.43 10.03
C THR A 77 -11.01 -5.18 9.38
N LYS A 78 -10.15 -6.20 9.32
CA LYS A 78 -8.83 -6.07 8.70
C LYS A 78 -8.91 -5.82 7.19
N SER A 79 -9.79 -6.53 6.51
CA SER A 79 -9.99 -6.39 5.06
C SER A 79 -10.53 -5.00 4.72
N HIS A 80 -11.50 -4.50 5.48
CA HIS A 80 -12.07 -3.17 5.29
C HIS A 80 -11.05 -2.06 5.58
N LEU A 81 -10.21 -2.20 6.62
CA LEU A 81 -9.13 -1.25 6.90
C LEU A 81 -8.13 -1.18 5.74
N PHE A 82 -7.72 -2.33 5.21
CA PHE A 82 -6.76 -2.35 4.11
C PHE A 82 -7.38 -1.83 2.80
N ALA A 83 -8.61 -2.22 2.48
CA ALA A 83 -9.33 -1.70 1.32
C ALA A 83 -9.55 -0.17 1.41
N SER A 84 -9.86 0.35 2.59
CA SER A 84 -9.96 1.81 2.83
C SER A 84 -8.64 2.53 2.58
N TYR A 85 -7.54 1.95 3.05
CA TYR A 85 -6.21 2.50 2.78
C TYR A 85 -5.90 2.53 1.28
N LEU A 86 -6.16 1.44 0.55
CA LEU A 86 -5.96 1.39 -0.91
C LEU A 86 -6.76 2.49 -1.62
N LEU A 87 -8.03 2.69 -1.26
CA LEU A 87 -8.83 3.77 -1.83
C LEU A 87 -8.29 5.17 -1.46
N SER A 88 -7.73 5.35 -0.26
CA SER A 88 -7.14 6.63 0.17
C SER A 88 -5.91 7.05 -0.64
N ILE A 89 -5.22 6.08 -1.27
CA ILE A 89 -4.11 6.31 -2.20
C ILE A 89 -4.55 6.21 -3.67
N ASP A 90 -5.84 6.40 -3.93
CA ASP A 90 -6.48 6.38 -5.24
C ASP A 90 -6.39 5.06 -6.01
N ALA A 91 -6.17 3.93 -5.31
CA ALA A 91 -6.21 2.62 -5.94
C ALA A 91 -7.59 2.34 -6.54
N LYS A 92 -7.61 1.73 -7.73
CA LYS A 92 -8.85 1.34 -8.43
C LYS A 92 -9.07 -0.16 -8.31
N ASN A 93 -10.28 -0.61 -8.64
CA ASN A 93 -10.64 -2.04 -8.66
C ASN A 93 -10.43 -2.76 -7.32
N VAL A 94 -10.56 -2.05 -6.21
CA VAL A 94 -10.52 -2.63 -4.86
C VAL A 94 -11.86 -3.32 -4.58
N LYS A 95 -11.80 -4.59 -4.21
CA LYS A 95 -12.97 -5.42 -3.93
C LYS A 95 -12.79 -6.17 -2.62
N ILE A 96 -13.91 -6.46 -1.96
CA ILE A 96 -13.96 -7.47 -0.91
C ILE A 96 -14.33 -8.80 -1.55
N MET A 97 -13.62 -9.85 -1.15
CA MET A 97 -13.86 -11.22 -1.57
C MET A 97 -14.33 -12.02 -0.35
N ASP A 98 -15.61 -12.38 -0.36
CA ASP A 98 -16.25 -13.20 0.65
C ASP A 98 -16.07 -14.67 0.29
N ILE A 99 -15.52 -15.47 1.20
CA ILE A 99 -15.17 -16.87 0.99
C ILE A 99 -16.00 -17.73 1.93
N ASN A 100 -16.72 -18.69 1.35
CA ASN A 100 -17.60 -19.56 2.12
C ASN A 100 -16.83 -20.70 2.83
N PRO A 101 -17.24 -21.08 4.05
CA PRO A 101 -16.67 -22.23 4.74
C PRO A 101 -17.19 -23.53 4.13
N LEU A 102 -16.39 -24.61 4.12
CA LEU A 102 -16.87 -25.96 3.75
C LEU A 102 -17.88 -26.50 4.76
N LYS A 103 -17.68 -26.17 6.05
CA LYS A 103 -18.52 -26.57 7.18
C LYS A 103 -18.45 -25.48 8.25
N GLY A 104 -19.59 -25.10 8.82
CA GLY A 104 -19.70 -24.08 9.86
C GLY A 104 -20.46 -22.83 9.42
N GLU A 105 -20.53 -21.83 10.30
CA GLU A 105 -21.40 -20.66 10.14
C GLU A 105 -20.68 -19.39 9.65
N TYR A 106 -19.34 -19.33 9.71
CA TYR A 106 -18.60 -18.09 9.49
C TYR A 106 -17.75 -18.14 8.21
N GLY A 107 -18.00 -17.20 7.29
CA GLY A 107 -17.16 -16.95 6.11
C GLY A 107 -15.86 -16.22 6.44
N HIS A 108 -15.03 -16.03 5.42
CA HIS A 108 -13.78 -15.28 5.50
C HIS A 108 -13.77 -14.16 4.48
N GLU A 109 -13.36 -12.97 4.89
CA GLU A 109 -13.28 -11.80 4.01
C GLU A 109 -11.83 -11.41 3.77
N VAL A 110 -11.48 -11.18 2.51
CA VAL A 110 -10.15 -10.69 2.10
C VAL A 110 -10.26 -9.60 1.04
N VAL A 111 -9.19 -8.87 0.80
CA VAL A 111 -9.15 -7.85 -0.26
C VAL A 111 -8.66 -8.48 -1.57
N SER A 112 -9.40 -8.25 -2.64
CA SER A 112 -8.93 -8.45 -4.02
C SER A 112 -8.66 -7.08 -4.65
N TRP A 113 -7.41 -6.85 -5.08
CA TRP A 113 -7.01 -5.63 -5.76
C TRP A 113 -6.04 -5.98 -6.90
N ASP A 114 -6.30 -5.47 -8.10
CA ASP A 114 -5.53 -5.75 -9.32
C ASP A 114 -5.25 -7.24 -9.56
N ASN A 115 -6.28 -8.06 -9.34
CA ASN A 115 -6.26 -9.52 -9.47
C ASN A 115 -5.26 -10.24 -8.53
N ARG A 116 -4.85 -9.56 -7.46
CA ARG A 116 -4.08 -10.07 -6.33
C ARG A 116 -4.96 -10.15 -5.09
N VAL A 117 -4.63 -11.07 -4.19
CA VAL A 117 -5.31 -11.26 -2.92
C VAL A 117 -4.42 -10.79 -1.78
N TYR A 118 -5.05 -10.10 -0.82
CA TYR A 118 -4.44 -9.59 0.40
C TYR A 118 -5.31 -10.03 1.58
N ASP A 119 -4.79 -10.95 2.39
CA ASP A 119 -5.42 -11.47 3.58
C ASP A 119 -4.61 -11.04 4.80
N ALA A 120 -4.99 -9.89 5.37
CA ALA A 120 -4.36 -9.35 6.57
C ALA A 120 -4.66 -10.19 7.83
N THR A 121 -5.59 -11.14 7.78
CA THR A 121 -5.81 -12.08 8.89
C THR A 121 -4.71 -13.12 8.92
N SER A 122 -4.42 -13.71 7.75
CA SER A 122 -3.46 -14.80 7.59
C SER A 122 -2.05 -14.31 7.24
N GLY A 123 -1.88 -13.03 6.93
CA GLY A 123 -0.61 -12.43 6.53
C GLY A 123 -0.22 -12.66 5.05
N TYR A 124 -1.16 -13.08 4.20
CA TYR A 124 -0.91 -13.30 2.77
C TYR A 124 -0.98 -11.96 2.04
N TYR A 125 0.14 -11.56 1.44
CA TYR A 125 0.28 -10.26 0.79
C TYR A 125 0.61 -10.43 -0.70
N ASN A 126 -0.16 -9.78 -1.58
CA ASN A 126 0.09 -9.73 -3.03
C ASN A 126 0.19 -11.13 -3.68
N VAL A 127 -0.69 -12.04 -3.25
CA VAL A 127 -0.69 -13.42 -3.73
C VAL A 127 -1.61 -13.53 -4.94
N SER A 128 -1.27 -14.40 -5.90
CA SER A 128 -2.17 -14.63 -7.03
C SER A 128 -3.49 -15.23 -6.54
N LYS A 129 -4.62 -14.84 -7.15
CA LYS A 129 -5.93 -15.36 -6.77
C LYS A 129 -5.99 -16.89 -6.84
N THR A 130 -5.45 -17.50 -7.90
CA THR A 130 -5.43 -18.96 -8.07
C THR A 130 -4.66 -19.68 -6.98
N GLU A 131 -3.49 -19.16 -6.60
CA GLU A 131 -2.68 -19.71 -5.52
C GLU A 131 -3.40 -19.59 -4.17
N TYR A 132 -3.99 -18.43 -3.89
CA TYR A 132 -4.73 -18.19 -2.66
C TYR A 132 -5.95 -19.11 -2.54
N LEU A 133 -6.76 -19.24 -3.60
CA LEU A 133 -7.93 -20.12 -3.61
C LEU A 133 -7.57 -21.60 -3.50
N SER A 134 -6.41 -22.00 -4.02
CA SER A 134 -5.89 -23.37 -3.83
C SER A 134 -5.50 -23.60 -2.39
N TRP A 135 -4.85 -22.62 -1.76
CA TRP A 135 -4.44 -22.70 -0.35
C TRP A 135 -5.62 -22.68 0.61
N ILE A 136 -6.60 -21.78 0.44
CA ILE A 136 -7.71 -21.60 1.39
C ILE A 136 -8.60 -22.85 1.49
N LYS A 137 -8.69 -23.65 0.41
CA LYS A 137 -9.34 -24.97 0.41
C LYS A 137 -8.70 -25.94 1.40
N THR A 138 -7.37 -25.89 1.56
CA THR A 138 -6.64 -26.69 2.57
C THR A 138 -6.95 -26.25 4.01
N LYS A 139 -7.60 -25.10 4.19
CA LYS A 139 -7.99 -24.52 5.49
C LYS A 139 -9.45 -24.71 5.85
N GLY A 140 -10.21 -25.49 5.06
CA GLY A 140 -11.61 -25.77 5.36
C GLY A 140 -12.61 -24.81 4.71
N PHE A 141 -12.21 -24.07 3.69
CA PHE A 141 -13.10 -23.22 2.88
C PHE A 141 -13.40 -23.86 1.53
N ASP A 142 -14.56 -23.57 0.95
CA ASP A 142 -15.00 -24.21 -0.29
C ASP A 142 -14.34 -23.58 -1.53
N GLY A 143 -13.83 -22.36 -1.39
CA GLY A 143 -13.27 -21.54 -2.46
C GLY A 143 -14.31 -20.94 -3.39
N LEU A 144 -15.61 -21.04 -3.06
CA LEU A 144 -16.65 -20.20 -3.64
C LEU A 144 -16.44 -18.78 -3.14
N ILE A 145 -16.48 -17.84 -4.08
CA ILE A 145 -16.22 -16.44 -3.79
C ILE A 145 -17.34 -15.55 -4.32
N VAL A 146 -17.72 -14.57 -3.52
CA VAL A 146 -18.46 -13.39 -3.98
C VAL A 146 -17.49 -12.23 -3.95
N GLU A 147 -17.33 -11.55 -5.09
CA GLU A 147 -16.54 -10.33 -5.15
C GLU A 147 -17.47 -9.11 -5.25
N THR A 148 -17.33 -8.20 -4.29
CA THR A 148 -18.08 -6.94 -4.27
C THR A 148 -17.11 -5.75 -4.37
N PRO A 149 -17.37 -4.75 -5.22
CA PRO A 149 -16.62 -3.50 -5.18
C PRO A 149 -16.65 -2.92 -3.77
N PHE A 150 -15.49 -2.56 -3.22
CA PHE A 150 -15.45 -1.97 -1.90
C PHE A 150 -15.92 -0.52 -1.98
N ILE A 151 -16.95 -0.20 -1.21
CA ILE A 151 -17.47 1.15 -1.05
C ILE A 151 -17.28 1.50 0.43
N PRO A 152 -16.44 2.49 0.78
CA PRO A 152 -16.31 2.94 2.15
C PRO A 152 -17.69 3.37 2.66
N SER A 153 -18.17 2.68 3.68
CA SER A 153 -19.31 3.13 4.46
C SER A 153 -18.82 4.24 5.39
N ASN A 154 -19.59 5.33 5.47
CA ASN A 154 -19.39 6.38 6.47
C ASN A 154 -19.68 5.78 7.86
N PHE A 155 -18.70 5.12 8.47
CA PHE A 155 -18.76 4.68 9.86
C PHE A 155 -18.03 5.66 10.77
#